data_AF-A0A2N5AL38-F1
#
_entry.id   AF-A0A2N5AL38-F1
#
_cell.length_a   1.000
_cell.length_b   1.000
_cell.length_c   1.000
_cell.angle_alpha   90.00
_cell.angle_beta   90.00
_cell.angle_gamma   90.00
#
_symmetry.space_group_name_H-M   'P 1'
#
loop_
_entity.id
_entity.type
_entity.pdbx_description
1 polymer ?
#
loop_
_entity_poly.entity_id
_entity_poly.type
_entity_poly.pdbx_seq_one_letter_code
_entity_poly.pdbx_strand_id
1 'polypeptide(L)' 'MTHLTRISAINWNRIDDDKDLEVWNRLTSNFWLPEKVPLSNDIPAWQTLSAAEQQLTIRVFTGLTLLDT' A
#
# COMPACT_ATOMS: atom_id res chain seq x y z
N MET A 1 6.01 36.65 3.37
CA MET A 1 5.26 35.43 3.75
C MET A 1 3.98 35.42 2.94
N THR A 2 3.90 34.61 1.89
CA THR A 2 2.71 34.49 1.04
C THR A 2 1.69 33.61 1.75
N HIS A 3 0.65 34.22 2.32
CA HIS A 3 -0.50 33.49 2.83
C HIS A 3 -1.26 32.87 1.66
N LEU A 4 -1.34 31.54 1.62
CA LEU A 4 -2.26 30.81 0.74
C LEU A 4 -3.68 31.03 1.27
N THR A 5 -4.45 31.93 0.64
CA THR A 5 -5.71 32.46 1.20
C THR A 5 -7.00 31.83 0.67
N ARG A 6 -6.97 30.85 -0.24
CA ARG A 6 -8.23 30.26 -0.73
C ARG A 6 -8.11 28.79 -1.12
N ILE A 7 -8.81 27.94 -0.38
CA ILE A 7 -9.09 26.56 -0.79
C ILE A 7 -10.28 26.61 -1.77
N SER A 8 -10.15 25.95 -2.91
CA SER A 8 -11.22 25.79 -3.90
C SER A 8 -11.79 24.37 -3.83
N ALA A 9 -13.10 24.22 -4.03
CA ALA A 9 -13.73 22.91 -4.08
C ALA A 9 -13.27 22.15 -5.34
N ILE A 10 -12.95 20.86 -5.17
CA ILE A 10 -12.64 19.97 -6.29
C ILE A 10 -13.89 19.69 -7.12
N ASN A 11 -13.73 19.62 -8.44
CA ASN A 11 -14.80 19.23 -9.36
C ASN A 11 -14.32 18.09 -10.27
N TRP A 12 -14.64 16.85 -9.91
CA TRP A 12 -14.27 15.65 -10.68
C TRP A 12 -14.94 15.54 -12.06
N ASN A 13 -15.84 16.47 -12.41
CA ASN A 13 -16.39 16.60 -13.77
C ASN A 13 -15.61 17.58 -14.65
N ARG A 14 -14.54 18.20 -14.13
CA ARG A 14 -13.61 19.08 -14.85
C ARG A 14 -12.18 18.71 -14.46
N ILE A 15 -11.62 17.75 -15.19
CA ILE A 15 -10.28 17.21 -14.96
C ILE A 15 -9.30 17.94 -15.88
N ASP A 16 -8.14 18.33 -15.33
CA ASP A 16 -7.08 18.99 -16.09
C ASP A 16 -6.15 17.98 -16.78
N ASP A 17 -5.86 16.84 -16.13
CA ASP A 17 -5.11 15.70 -16.68
C ASP A 17 -5.91 14.40 -16.51
N ASP A 18 -6.29 13.77 -17.62
CA ASP A 18 -7.06 12.53 -17.63
C ASP A 18 -6.38 11.38 -16.85
N LYS A 19 -5.05 11.43 -16.64
CA LYS A 19 -4.33 10.46 -15.82
C LYS A 19 -4.71 10.51 -14.35
N ASP A 20 -5.15 11.65 -13.82
CA ASP A 20 -5.61 11.76 -12.44
C ASP A 20 -6.79 10.83 -12.18
N LEU A 21 -7.79 10.87 -13.06
CA LEU A 21 -8.99 10.04 -12.95
C LEU A 21 -8.68 8.56 -13.22
N GLU A 22 -7.82 8.25 -14.19
CA GLU A 22 -7.39 6.88 -14.49
C GLU A 22 -6.69 6.24 -13.28
N VAL A 23 -5.72 6.94 -12.68
CA VAL A 23 -4.95 6.44 -11.54
C VAL A 23 -5.84 6.32 -10.31
N TRP A 24 -6.70 7.31 -10.04
CA TRP A 24 -7.67 7.25 -8.95
C TRP A 24 -8.56 6.00 -9.05
N ASN A 25 -9.17 5.78 -10.22
CA ASN A 25 -10.05 4.64 -10.45
C ASN A 25 -9.29 3.32 -10.27
N ARG A 26 -8.05 3.23 -10.77
CA ARG A 26 -7.23 2.03 -10.65
C ARG A 26 -6.79 1.74 -9.22
N LEU A 27 -6.45 2.76 -8.43
CA LEU A 27 -6.06 2.56 -7.04
C LEU A 27 -7.25 2.18 -6.16
N THR A 28 -8.40 2.84 -6.36
CA THR A 28 -9.62 2.56 -5.60
C THR A 28 -10.24 1.21 -5.96
N SER A 29 -10.20 0.80 -7.23
CA SER A 29 -10.69 -0.52 -7.64
C SER A 29 -9.84 -1.67 -7.10
N ASN A 30 -8.54 -1.46 -6.89
CA ASN A 30 -7.61 -2.45 -6.35
C ASN A 30 -7.50 -2.38 -4.82
N PHE A 31 -8.41 -1.70 -4.13
CA PHE A 31 -8.39 -1.63 -2.67
C PHE A 31 -8.47 -3.03 -2.03
N TRP A 32 -7.47 -3.37 -1.22
CA TRP A 32 -7.39 -4.64 -0.51
C TRP A 32 -7.00 -4.43 0.95
N LEU A 33 -7.34 -5.43 1.77
CA LEU A 33 -7.06 -5.48 3.19
C LEU A 33 -6.38 -6.82 3.50
N PRO A 34 -5.43 -6.86 4.46
CA PRO A 34 -4.67 -8.07 4.77
C PRO A 34 -5.56 -9.24 5.23
N GLU A 35 -6.67 -8.96 5.91
CA GLU A 35 -7.61 -9.99 6.39
C GLU A 35 -8.29 -10.78 5.26
N LYS A 36 -8.23 -10.28 4.01
CA LYS A 36 -8.74 -11.00 2.83
C LYS A 36 -7.79 -12.12 2.38
N VAL A 37 -6.55 -12.16 2.86
CA VAL A 37 -5.54 -13.16 2.50
C VAL A 37 -5.36 -14.16 3.66
N PRO A 38 -5.64 -15.46 3.48
CA PRO A 38 -5.58 -16.45 4.56
C PRO A 38 -4.13 -16.91 4.85
N LEU A 39 -3.34 -16.04 5.48
CA LEU A 39 -1.92 -16.30 5.80
C LEU A 39 -1.68 -17.52 6.70
N SER A 40 -2.71 -18.00 7.41
CA SER A 40 -2.63 -19.23 8.21
C SER A 40 -2.26 -20.47 7.38
N ASN A 41 -2.58 -20.47 6.09
CA ASN A 41 -2.27 -21.58 5.19
C ASN A 41 -0.75 -21.73 4.94
N ASP A 42 0.03 -20.67 5.19
CA ASP A 42 1.49 -20.66 4.95
C ASP A 42 2.29 -21.15 6.16
N ILE A 43 1.65 -21.44 7.31
CA ILE A 43 2.33 -21.94 8.52
C ILE A 43 3.18 -23.20 8.25
N PRO A 44 2.69 -24.23 7.52
CA PRO A 44 3.50 -25.41 7.24
C PRO A 44 4.73 -25.10 6.38
N ALA A 45 4.60 -24.22 5.38
CA ALA A 45 5.72 -23.80 4.54
C ALA A 45 6.73 -22.96 5.33
N TRP A 46 6.25 -22.10 6.24
CA TRP A 46 7.12 -21.35 7.14
C TRP A 46 7.98 -22.26 8.03
N GLN A 47 7.40 -23.37 8.51
CA GLN A 47 8.08 -24.35 9.37
C GLN A 47 9.16 -25.16 8.65
N THR A 48 9.18 -25.21 7.31
CA THR A 48 10.24 -25.91 6.56
C THR A 48 11.50 -25.08 6.38
N LEU A 49 11.44 -23.77 6.63
CA LEU A 49 12.57 -22.87 6.53
C LEU A 49 13.55 -23.08 7.68
N SER A 50 14.85 -22.96 7.38
CA SER A 50 15.90 -22.90 8.41
C SER A 50 15.74 -21.65 9.29
N ALA A 51 16.35 -21.67 10.47
CA ALA A 51 16.34 -20.53 11.38
C ALA A 51 16.92 -19.26 10.74
N ALA A 52 17.93 -19.39 9.87
CA ALA A 52 18.53 -18.28 9.15
C ALA A 52 17.58 -17.66 8.11
N GLU A 53 16.84 -18.50 7.37
CA GLU A 53 15.85 -18.05 6.38
C GLU A 53 14.65 -17.36 7.03
N GLN A 54 14.16 -17.89 8.16
CA GLN A 54 13.12 -17.22 8.94
C GLN A 54 13.58 -15.85 9.45
N GLN A 55 14.79 -15.78 10.03
CA GLN A 55 15.35 -14.51 10.51
C GLN A 55 15.55 -13.49 9.40
N LEU A 56 16.04 -13.93 8.23
CA LEU A 56 16.17 -13.08 7.05
C LEU A 56 14.82 -12.51 6.64
N THR A 57 13.80 -13.36 6.52
CA THR A 57 12.45 -12.98 6.08
C THR A 57 11.82 -11.94 7.00
N ILE A 58 11.93 -12.13 8.32
CA ILE A 58 11.44 -11.17 9.33
C ILE A 58 12.15 -9.82 9.19
N ARG A 59 13.49 -9.82 9.04
CA ARG A 59 14.27 -8.57 8.91
C ARG A 59 13.95 -7.82 7.63
N VAL A 60 13.72 -8.54 6.53
CA VAL A 60 13.29 -7.93 5.26
C VAL A 60 11.94 -7.24 5.44
N PHE A 61 10.92 -7.94 5.96
CA PHE A 61 9.61 -7.32 6.15
C PHE A 61 9.64 -6.18 7.17
N THR A 62 10.43 -6.28 8.25
CA THR A 62 10.61 -5.17 9.19
C THR A 62 11.26 -3.95 8.51
N GLY A 63 12.22 -4.17 7.62
CA GLY A 63 12.84 -3.10 6.82
C GLY A 63 11.84 -2.46 5.85
N LEU A 64 11.00 -3.24 5.18
CA LEU A 64 9.93 -2.72 4.32
C LEU A 64 8.89 -1.93 5.13
N THR A 65 8.51 -2.40 6.33
CA THR A 65 7.60 -1.66 7.22
C THR A 65 8.13 -0.26 7.55
N LEU A 66 9.45 -0.10 7.72
CA LEU A 66 10.04 1.22 7.95
C LEU A 66 9.92 2.14 6.72
N LEU A 67 9.98 1.61 5.50
CA LEU A 67 9.85 2.41 4.28
C LEU A 67 8.39 2.78 3.96
N ASP A 68 7.44 1.95 4.40
CA ASP A 68 6.01 2.20 4.24
C ASP A 68 5.43 3.18 5.29
N THR A 69 6.16 3.45 6.39
CA THR A 69 5.74 4.38 7.47
C THR A 69 6.08 5.82 7.14
#